data_AF-A0A939VZH2-F1
#
_entry.id   AF-A0A939VZH2-F1
#
_cell.length_a   1.000
_cell.length_b   1.000
_cell.length_c   1.000
_cell.angle_alpha   90.00
_cell.angle_beta   90.00
_cell.angle_gamma   90.00
#
_symmetry.space_group_name_H-M   'P 1'
#
loop_
_entity.id
_entity.type
_entity.pdbx_description
1 polymer ?
#
loop_
_entity_poly.entity_id
_entity_poly.type
_entity_poly.pdbx_seq_one_letter_code
_entity_poly.pdbx_strand_id
1 'polypeptide(L)'
;SPVGLPVRVLKTPLVERVLSGSRERFTCPYRCLRSCNPAKSLFCIAQALIATWRGDTEHGLYMVGCNVESCRKIFPVKEFFDTLAGE
;
A
#
# COMPACT_ATOMS: atom_id res chain seq x y z
N SER A 1 9.01 1.82 -2.91
CA SER A 1 8.36 0.55 -3.30
C SER A 1 9.42 -0.51 -3.63
N PRO A 2 9.08 -1.79 -3.84
CA PRO A 2 10.04 -2.85 -4.18
C PRO A 2 10.89 -2.63 -5.44
N VAL A 3 10.53 -1.65 -6.28
CA VAL A 3 11.23 -1.29 -7.51
C VAL A 3 11.93 0.07 -7.42
N GLY A 4 12.05 0.64 -6.21
CA GLY A 4 12.74 1.92 -5.99
C GLY A 4 11.90 3.17 -6.29
N LEU A 5 10.64 3.02 -6.71
CA LEU A 5 9.76 4.17 -6.95
C LEU A 5 9.18 4.72 -5.63
N PRO A 6 9.06 6.05 -5.49
CA PRO A 6 8.44 6.68 -4.34
C PRO A 6 6.95 6.32 -4.28
N VAL A 7 6.43 6.18 -3.07
CA VAL A 7 5.01 5.90 -2.82
C VAL A 7 4.58 6.56 -1.52
N ARG A 8 3.39 7.18 -1.51
CA ARG A 8 2.79 7.74 -0.30
C ARG A 8 1.92 6.68 0.36
N VAL A 9 2.16 6.45 1.64
CA VAL A 9 1.50 5.42 2.44
C VAL A 9 1.20 5.93 3.83
N LEU A 10 0.20 5.34 4.49
CA LEU A 10 -0.01 5.55 5.93
C LEU A 10 1.19 5.00 6.72
N LYS A 11 1.48 5.64 7.85
CA LYS A 11 2.53 5.17 8.77
C LYS A 11 2.01 3.96 9.55
N THR A 12 2.41 2.76 9.13
CA THR A 12 2.09 1.48 9.77
C THR A 12 3.36 0.79 10.29
N PRO A 13 3.26 -0.23 11.17
CA PRO A 13 4.41 -1.01 11.63
C PRO A 13 5.28 -1.55 10.50
N LEU A 14 4.67 -2.08 9.42
CA LEU A 14 5.41 -2.48 8.21
C LEU A 14 6.24 -1.33 7.64
N VAL A 15 5.63 -0.14 7.50
CA VAL A 15 6.30 1.03 6.92
C VAL A 15 7.45 1.48 7.80
N GLU A 16 7.29 1.48 9.13
CA GLU A 16 8.37 1.81 10.06
C GLU A 16 9.54 0.83 9.96
N ARG A 17 9.26 -0.49 9.90
CA ARG A 17 10.29 -1.51 9.68
C ARG A 17 11.01 -1.31 8.35
N VAL A 18 10.29 -1.10 7.26
CA VAL A 18 10.89 -0.86 5.93
C VAL A 18 11.73 0.42 5.93
N LEU A 19 11.27 1.50 6.57
CA LEU A 19 12.02 2.76 6.67
C LEU A 19 13.27 2.64 7.55
N SER A 20 13.26 1.76 8.54
CA SER A 20 14.46 1.43 9.34
C SER A 20 15.49 0.58 8.57
N GLY A 21 15.19 0.19 7.33
CA GLY A 21 16.02 -0.73 6.52
C GLY A 21 15.82 -2.21 6.88
N SER A 22 14.87 -2.53 7.75
CA SER A 22 14.55 -3.91 8.11
C SER A 22 13.92 -4.63 6.93
N ARG A 23 14.48 -5.80 6.60
CA ARG A 23 13.95 -6.68 5.55
C ARG A 23 12.99 -7.68 6.17
N GLU A 24 11.75 -7.67 5.71
CA GLU A 24 10.74 -8.65 6.05
C GLU A 24 11.12 -10.03 5.50
N ARG A 25 10.81 -11.07 6.27
CA ARG A 25 10.95 -12.45 5.80
C ARG A 25 9.77 -12.79 4.91
N PHE A 26 10.01 -12.94 3.60
CA PHE A 26 8.97 -13.30 2.65
C PHE A 26 9.48 -14.19 1.51
N THR A 27 8.54 -14.89 0.88
CA THR A 27 8.72 -15.54 -0.43
C THR A 27 7.88 -14.80 -1.48
N CYS A 28 8.31 -14.77 -2.74
CA CYS A 28 7.56 -14.11 -3.82
C CYS A 28 6.90 -15.15 -4.75
N PRO A 29 5.72 -15.69 -4.42
CA PRO A 29 5.02 -16.63 -5.29
C PRO A 29 4.40 -15.92 -6.51
N TYR A 30 4.09 -14.62 -6.41
CA TYR A 30 3.29 -13.91 -7.40
C TYR A 30 4.06 -13.45 -8.64
N ARG A 31 5.36 -13.14 -8.48
CA ARG A 31 6.20 -12.52 -9.53
C ARG A 31 5.50 -11.37 -10.29
N CYS A 32 4.72 -10.57 -9.55
CA CYS A 32 3.80 -9.56 -10.09
C CYS A 32 4.47 -8.40 -10.85
N LEU A 33 5.73 -8.09 -10.55
CA LEU A 33 6.46 -6.99 -11.15
C LEU A 33 7.71 -7.52 -11.87
N ARG A 34 7.80 -7.24 -13.18
CA ARG A 34 8.89 -7.71 -14.05
C ARG A 34 10.28 -7.25 -13.59
N SER A 35 10.38 -6.01 -13.11
CA SER A 35 11.64 -5.40 -12.66
C SER A 35 11.94 -5.60 -11.18
N CYS A 36 11.07 -6.28 -10.43
CA CYS A 36 11.30 -6.53 -9.01
C CYS A 36 12.30 -7.68 -8.81
N ASN A 37 13.30 -7.45 -7.96
CA ASN A 37 14.21 -8.48 -7.49
C ASN A 37 13.88 -8.85 -6.03
N PRO A 38 13.22 -10.00 -5.76
CA PRO A 38 12.87 -10.42 -4.40
C PRO A 38 14.06 -10.59 -3.47
N ALA A 39 15.26 -10.87 -4.01
CA ALA A 39 16.47 -11.03 -3.22
C ALA A 39 17.00 -9.69 -2.67
N LYS A 40 16.67 -8.57 -3.32
CA LYS A 40 17.08 -7.21 -2.91
C LYS A 40 15.96 -6.41 -2.27
N SER A 41 14.71 -6.86 -2.39
CA SER A 41 13.57 -6.13 -1.86
C SER A 41 13.41 -6.32 -0.35
N LEU A 42 13.00 -5.26 0.35
CA LEU A 42 12.74 -5.28 1.79
C LEU A 42 11.43 -5.98 2.15
N PHE A 43 10.47 -6.07 1.23
CA PHE A 43 9.18 -6.71 1.45
C PHE A 43 8.52 -7.09 0.11
N CYS A 44 7.48 -7.95 0.14
CA CYS A 44 6.66 -8.22 -1.04
C CYS A 44 5.45 -7.28 -1.10
N ILE A 45 5.37 -6.42 -2.12
CA ILE A 45 4.21 -5.53 -2.31
C ILE A 45 2.90 -6.29 -2.48
N ALA A 46 2.89 -7.42 -3.20
CA ALA A 46 1.66 -8.20 -3.37
C ALA A 46 1.16 -8.79 -2.04
N GLN A 47 2.05 -9.32 -1.20
CA GLN A 47 1.65 -9.79 0.14
C GLN A 47 1.15 -8.64 1.01
N ALA A 48 1.83 -7.49 0.99
CA ALA A 48 1.42 -6.34 1.78
C ALA A 48 0.06 -5.77 1.33
N LEU A 49 -0.25 -5.77 0.02
CA LEU A 49 -1.56 -5.38 -0.49
C LEU A 49 -2.66 -6.38 -0.13
N ILE A 50 -2.35 -7.68 -0.11
CA ILE A 50 -3.29 -8.71 0.37
C ILE A 50 -3.53 -8.55 1.88
N ALA A 51 -2.48 -8.26 2.66
CA ALA A 51 -2.59 -7.96 4.09
C ALA A 51 -3.50 -6.74 4.33
N THR A 52 -3.32 -5.67 3.56
CA THR A 52 -4.21 -4.49 3.56
C THR A 52 -5.67 -4.88 3.29
N TRP A 53 -5.93 -5.69 2.26
CA TRP A 53 -7.28 -6.15 1.94
C TRP A 53 -7.91 -6.97 3.07
N ARG A 54 -7.10 -7.75 3.79
CA ARG A 54 -7.53 -8.53 4.96
C ARG A 54 -7.71 -7.70 6.24
N GLY A 55 -7.34 -6.42 6.23
CA GLY A 55 -7.36 -5.57 7.42
C GLY A 55 -6.20 -5.84 8.39
N ASP A 56 -5.12 -6.48 7.94
CA ASP A 56 -3.91 -6.69 8.74
C ASP A 56 -3.10 -5.38 8.82
N THR A 57 -3.21 -4.70 9.96
CA THR A 57 -2.53 -3.43 10.21
C THR A 57 -1.03 -3.59 10.49
N GLU A 58 -0.55 -4.78 10.83
CA GLU A 58 0.85 -5.08 11.14
C GLU A 58 1.71 -5.27 9.88
N HIS A 59 1.13 -5.91 8.85
CA HIS A 59 1.81 -6.25 7.59
C HIS A 59 1.20 -5.56 6.37
N GLY A 60 0.18 -4.72 6.55
CA GLY A 60 -0.49 -3.99 5.48
C GLY A 60 0.30 -2.78 4.99
N LEU A 61 0.20 -2.52 3.67
CA LEU A 61 0.69 -1.31 3.02
C LEU A 61 -0.48 -0.50 2.44
N TYR A 62 -0.88 0.54 3.15
CA TYR A 62 -2.04 1.37 2.79
C TYR A 62 -1.60 2.59 1.98
N MET A 63 -1.73 2.52 0.67
CA MET A 63 -1.43 3.64 -0.24
C MET A 63 -2.56 4.67 -0.21
N VAL A 64 -2.22 5.94 -0.01
CA VAL A 64 -3.21 7.00 0.20
C VAL A 64 -2.76 8.32 -0.42
N GLY A 65 -3.75 9.16 -0.75
CA GLY A 65 -3.53 10.56 -1.16
C GLY A 65 -3.08 11.44 0.00
N CYS A 66 -2.73 12.70 -0.31
CA CYS A 66 -2.32 13.67 0.71
C CYS A 66 -3.44 14.17 1.63
N ASN A 67 -4.70 14.07 1.18
CA ASN A 67 -5.89 14.57 1.89
C ASN A 67 -6.78 13.40 2.38
N VAL A 68 -6.18 12.30 2.83
CA VAL A 68 -6.90 11.09 3.25
C VAL A 68 -7.79 11.33 4.47
N GLU A 69 -7.42 12.28 5.32
CA GLU A 69 -8.15 12.75 6.48
C GLU A 69 -9.53 13.34 6.15
N SER A 70 -9.74 13.80 4.91
CA SER A 70 -11.04 14.28 4.45
C SER A 70 -12.02 13.15 4.11
N CYS A 71 -11.54 11.91 3.95
CA CYS A 71 -12.41 10.76 3.69
C CYS A 71 -13.17 10.36 4.96
N ARG A 72 -14.47 10.66 5.03
CA ARG A 72 -15.34 10.34 6.19
C ARG A 72 -16.28 9.16 5.99
N LYS A 73 -16.51 8.77 4.74
CA LYS A 73 -17.41 7.66 4.39
C LYS A 73 -16.92 6.96 3.13
N ILE A 74 -17.42 5.75 2.93
CA ILE A 74 -17.32 5.05 1.64
C ILE A 74 -18.44 5.57 0.76
N PHE A 75 -18.09 6.09 -0.41
CA PHE A 75 -19.06 6.59 -1.38
C PHE A 75 -19.41 5.49 -2.39
N PRO A 76 -20.69 5.31 -2.75
CA PRO A 76 -21.03 4.70 -4.02
C PRO A 76 -20.36 5.46 -5.16
N VAL A 77 -19.93 4.74 -6.20
CA VAL A 77 -19.16 5.34 -7.31
C VAL A 77 -19.88 6.52 -7.94
N LYS A 78 -21.21 6.39 -8.15
CA LYS A 78 -22.04 7.47 -8.70
C LYS A 78 -21.99 8.71 -7.82
N GLU A 79 -22.35 8.58 -6.53
CA GLU A 79 -22.35 9.69 -5.58
C GLU A 79 -20.98 10.39 -5.50
N PHE A 80 -19.88 9.62 -5.56
CA PHE A 80 -18.55 10.22 -5.56
C PHE A 80 -18.32 11.14 -6.77
N PHE A 81 -18.69 10.70 -7.98
CA PHE A 81 -18.53 11.53 -9.17
C PHE A 81 -19.48 12.73 -9.19
N ASP A 82 -20.69 12.59 -8.66
CA ASP A 82 -21.64 13.71 -8.52
C ASP A 82 -21.00 14.83 -7.66
N THR A 83 -20.32 14.49 -6.55
CA THR A 83 -19.60 15.49 -5.72
C THR A 83 -18.44 16.20 -6.44
N LEU A 84 -17.84 15.56 -7.43
CA LEU A 84 -16.74 16.14 -8.22
C LEU A 84 -17.25 17.01 -9.36
N ALA A 85 -18.42 16.69 -9.92
CA ALA A 85 -19.07 17.47 -10.96
C ALA A 85 -19.65 18.80 -10.44
N GLY A 86 -19.75 18.96 -9.12
CA GLY A 86 -20.35 20.14 -8.48
C GLY A 86 -21.88 20.10 -8.48
N GLU A 87 -22.46 18.90 -8.60
CA GLU A 87 -23.89 18.64 -8.45
C GLU A 87 -24.30 18.45 -6.99
#